data_AF-A0A9W4MUC6-F1
#
_entry.id   AF-A0A9W4MUC6-F1
#
_cell.length_a   1.000
_cell.length_b   1.000
_cell.length_c   1.000
_cell.angle_alpha   90.00
_cell.angle_beta   90.00
_cell.angle_gamma   90.00
#
_symmetry.space_group_name_H-M   'P 1'
#
loop_
_entity.id
_entity.type
_entity.pdbx_description
1 polymer ?
#
loop_
_entity_poly.entity_id
_entity_poly.type
_entity_poly.pdbx_seq_one_letter_code
_entity_poly.pdbx_strand_id
1 'polypeptide(L)'
;DLVDPPICRAVAHGHLDVVRLLVQQGARLHINESTIASHDTALCIAARGGDLEMVQTLLRHGQIDVNLRNEWFEDPLMLAVKGGHVSVVDALVANPRLKYFSLKRSLDLARDHYIQRAIGSRMEADNTRQTLLRRSQRRKIGGL
;
A
#
# COMPACT_ATOMS: atom_id res chain seq x y z
N ASP A 1 -24.01 18.95 2.33
CA ASP A 1 -23.88 17.49 2.51
C ASP A 1 -22.47 17.04 2.20
N LEU A 2 -21.75 16.56 3.21
CA LEU A 2 -20.42 15.98 3.03
C LEU A 2 -20.61 14.49 2.76
N VAL A 3 -20.48 14.08 1.50
CA VAL A 3 -20.66 12.69 1.06
C VAL A 3 -19.29 12.10 0.78
N ASP A 4 -19.00 10.93 1.35
CA ASP A 4 -17.75 10.22 1.08
C ASP A 4 -17.55 9.95 -0.43
N PRO A 5 -16.29 9.92 -0.91
CA PRO A 5 -15.98 9.67 -2.31
C PRO A 5 -16.66 8.39 -2.85
N PRO A 6 -17.21 8.40 -4.07
CA PRO A 6 -17.91 7.23 -4.63
C PRO A 6 -17.09 5.94 -4.60
N ILE A 7 -15.77 6.06 -4.83
CA ILE A 7 -14.84 4.92 -4.78
C ILE A 7 -14.72 4.35 -3.36
N CYS A 8 -14.68 5.20 -2.32
CA CYS A 8 -14.62 4.75 -0.93
C CYS A 8 -15.91 4.03 -0.52
N ARG A 9 -17.08 4.55 -0.92
CA ARG A 9 -18.37 3.88 -0.65
C ARG A 9 -18.46 2.53 -1.36
N ALA A 10 -18.08 2.47 -2.63
CA ALA A 10 -18.09 1.22 -3.40
C ALA A 10 -17.19 0.15 -2.76
N VAL A 11 -15.99 0.53 -2.31
CA VAL A 11 -15.09 -0.38 -1.57
C VAL A 11 -15.68 -0.79 -0.22
N ALA A 12 -16.20 0.15 0.57
CA ALA A 12 -16.77 -0.14 1.89
C ALA A 12 -17.96 -1.12 1.83
N HIS A 13 -18.70 -1.13 0.73
CA HIS A 13 -19.81 -2.06 0.48
C HIS A 13 -19.43 -3.29 -0.37
N GLY A 14 -18.15 -3.46 -0.72
CA GLY A 14 -17.67 -4.63 -1.47
C GLY A 14 -18.12 -4.69 -2.93
N HIS A 15 -18.50 -3.55 -3.53
CA HIS A 15 -18.99 -3.48 -4.92
C HIS A 15 -17.81 -3.48 -5.91
N LEU A 16 -17.17 -4.64 -6.05
CA LEU A 16 -15.95 -4.80 -6.84
C LEU A 16 -16.16 -4.46 -8.34
N ASP A 17 -17.32 -4.79 -8.89
CA ASP A 17 -17.71 -4.45 -10.27
C ASP A 17 -17.76 -2.93 -10.49
N VAL A 18 -18.35 -2.19 -9.56
CA VAL A 18 -18.37 -0.72 -9.56
C VAL A 18 -16.95 -0.16 -9.43
N VAL A 19 -16.13 -0.72 -8.54
CA VAL A 19 -14.73 -0.30 -8.37
C VAL A 19 -13.92 -0.52 -9.65
N ARG A 20 -14.11 -1.67 -10.33
CA ARG A 20 -13.48 -1.95 -11.63
C ARG A 20 -13.87 -0.92 -12.69
N LEU A 21 -15.13 -0.50 -12.74
CA LEU A 21 -15.61 0.54 -13.66
C LEU A 21 -15.02 1.92 -13.33
N LEU A 22 -14.94 2.28 -12.04
CA LEU A 22 -14.37 3.55 -11.60
C LEU A 22 -12.87 3.63 -11.93
N VAL A 23 -12.10 2.57 -11.63
CA VAL A 23 -10.64 2.51 -11.89
C VAL A 23 -10.30 2.66 -13.38
N GLN A 24 -11.22 2.29 -14.29
CA GLN A 24 -11.04 2.50 -15.74
C GLN A 24 -11.08 3.96 -16.17
N GLN A 25 -11.57 4.89 -15.33
CA GLN A 25 -11.60 6.33 -15.64
C GLN A 25 -10.20 6.98 -15.62
N GLY A 26 -9.17 6.24 -15.19
CA GLY A 26 -7.77 6.70 -15.19
C GLY A 26 -7.61 8.02 -14.41
N ALA A 27 -6.90 8.98 -14.99
CA ALA A 27 -6.57 10.24 -14.33
C ALA A 27 -7.79 11.11 -13.93
N ARG A 28 -9.00 10.80 -14.41
CA ARG A 28 -10.24 11.49 -14.00
C ARG A 28 -10.73 11.03 -12.64
N LEU A 29 -10.32 9.85 -12.18
CA LEU A 29 -10.66 9.34 -10.86
C LEU A 29 -9.70 9.91 -9.82
N HIS A 30 -10.25 10.57 -8.82
CA HIS A 30 -9.50 10.92 -7.60
C HIS A 30 -9.33 9.68 -6.70
N ILE A 31 -8.49 8.74 -7.14
CA ILE A 31 -8.31 7.41 -6.51
C ILE A 31 -7.85 7.47 -5.04
N ASN A 32 -7.17 8.57 -4.69
CA ASN A 32 -6.55 8.80 -3.39
C ASN A 32 -7.39 9.68 -2.46
N GLU A 33 -8.62 10.04 -2.86
CA GLU A 33 -9.54 10.70 -1.94
C GLU A 33 -9.85 9.81 -0.74
N SER A 34 -10.13 10.46 0.38
CA SER A 34 -10.38 9.80 1.65
C SER A 34 -11.77 10.10 2.18
N THR A 35 -12.28 9.19 3.00
CA THR A 35 -13.53 9.39 3.72
C THR A 35 -13.43 10.58 4.67
N ILE A 36 -14.54 11.26 4.91
CA ILE A 36 -14.58 12.46 5.75
C ILE A 36 -14.32 12.12 7.21
N ALA A 37 -14.89 11.02 7.70
CA ALA A 37 -14.84 10.66 9.11
C ALA A 37 -13.44 10.23 9.55
N SER A 38 -12.82 9.30 8.82
CA SER A 38 -11.56 8.68 9.24
C SER A 38 -10.34 9.01 8.41
N HIS A 39 -10.51 9.77 7.33
CA HIS A 39 -9.46 9.95 6.32
C HIS A 39 -8.92 8.61 5.75
N ASP A 40 -9.69 7.53 5.78
CA ASP A 40 -9.33 6.30 5.07
C ASP A 40 -9.50 6.49 3.57
N THR A 41 -8.48 6.11 2.80
CA THR A 41 -8.61 5.96 1.35
C THR A 41 -9.31 4.64 1.00
N ALA A 42 -9.77 4.50 -0.24
CA ALA A 42 -10.26 3.22 -0.76
C ALA A 42 -9.29 2.05 -0.48
N LEU A 43 -7.98 2.29 -0.61
CA LEU A 43 -6.98 1.25 -0.34
C LEU A 43 -6.85 0.93 1.16
N CYS A 44 -6.99 1.93 2.05
CA CYS A 44 -7.03 1.70 3.50
C CYS A 44 -8.24 0.82 3.89
N ILE A 45 -9.42 1.11 3.34
CA ILE A 45 -10.65 0.35 3.62
C ILE A 45 -10.48 -1.11 3.17
N ALA A 46 -10.04 -1.33 1.92
CA ALA A 46 -9.83 -2.67 1.38
C ALA A 46 -8.77 -3.45 2.18
N ALA A 47 -7.68 -2.79 2.56
CA ALA A 47 -6.60 -3.43 3.32
C ALA A 47 -7.03 -3.79 4.75
N ARG A 48 -7.81 -2.93 5.42
CA ARG A 48 -8.41 -3.20 6.74
C ARG A 48 -9.36 -4.38 6.69
N GLY A 49 -10.16 -4.48 5.62
CA GLY A 49 -11.12 -5.56 5.40
C GLY A 49 -10.48 -6.89 4.97
N GLY A 50 -9.21 -6.90 4.56
CA GLY A 50 -8.53 -8.11 4.09
C GLY A 50 -8.95 -8.54 2.68
N ASP A 51 -9.60 -7.66 1.91
CA ASP A 51 -10.10 -7.98 0.58
C ASP A 51 -8.98 -7.88 -0.47
N LEU A 52 -8.33 -9.03 -0.73
CA LEU A 52 -7.23 -9.12 -1.67
C LEU A 52 -7.60 -8.68 -3.09
N GLU A 53 -8.78 -9.07 -3.57
CA GLU A 53 -9.18 -8.80 -4.96
C GLU A 53 -9.47 -7.30 -5.16
N MET A 54 -10.06 -6.66 -4.15
CA MET A 54 -10.25 -5.22 -4.11
C MET A 54 -8.92 -4.48 -4.06
N VAL A 55 -7.99 -4.92 -3.19
CA VAL A 55 -6.63 -4.35 -3.10
C VAL A 55 -5.92 -4.44 -4.44
N GLN A 56 -5.89 -5.62 -5.07
CA GLN A 56 -5.26 -5.80 -6.38
C GLN A 56 -5.91 -4.93 -7.47
N THR A 57 -7.23 -4.75 -7.42
CA THR A 57 -7.94 -3.89 -8.36
C THR A 57 -7.54 -2.43 -8.20
N LEU A 58 -7.46 -1.92 -6.97
CA LEU A 58 -7.03 -0.55 -6.69
C LEU A 58 -5.55 -0.32 -7.05
N LEU A 59 -4.67 -1.31 -6.75
CA LEU A 59 -3.24 -1.24 -7.02
C LEU A 59 -2.88 -1.16 -8.52
N ARG A 60 -3.80 -1.56 -9.41
CA ARG A 60 -3.63 -1.40 -10.87
C ARG A 60 -3.74 0.06 -11.32
N HIS A 61 -4.31 0.95 -10.51
CA HIS A 61 -4.44 2.35 -10.89
C HIS A 61 -3.09 3.08 -10.82
N GLY A 62 -2.63 3.63 -11.93
CA GLY A 62 -1.27 4.19 -12.04
C GLY A 62 -0.93 5.34 -11.08
N GLN A 63 -1.93 6.02 -10.52
CA GLN A 63 -1.78 7.14 -9.58
C GLN A 63 -2.02 6.77 -8.11
N ILE A 64 -2.31 5.49 -7.80
CA ILE A 64 -2.53 5.06 -6.42
C ILE A 64 -1.28 5.35 -5.55
N ASP A 65 -1.50 5.98 -4.40
CA ASP A 65 -0.46 6.15 -3.37
C ASP A 65 -0.72 5.17 -2.22
N VAL A 66 0.16 4.17 -2.12
CA VAL A 66 0.09 3.10 -1.13
C VAL A 66 0.55 3.52 0.27
N ASN A 67 0.97 4.77 0.45
CA ASN A 67 1.54 5.29 1.70
C ASN A 67 0.65 6.34 2.40
N LEU A 68 -0.55 6.60 1.86
CA LEU A 68 -1.47 7.55 2.47
C LEU A 68 -1.95 7.03 3.81
N ARG A 69 -1.95 7.92 4.80
CA ARG A 69 -2.29 7.59 6.18
C ARG A 69 -3.63 8.20 6.55
N ASN A 70 -4.43 7.43 7.27
CA ASN A 70 -5.69 7.88 7.85
C ASN A 70 -5.46 8.76 9.09
N GLU A 71 -6.54 9.17 9.77
CA GLU A 71 -6.49 10.04 10.95
C GLU A 71 -5.67 9.46 12.12
N TRP A 72 -5.54 8.12 12.18
CA TRP A 72 -4.75 7.41 13.19
C TRP A 72 -3.30 7.18 12.77
N PHE A 73 -2.85 7.83 11.70
CA PHE A 73 -1.52 7.68 11.10
C PHE A 73 -1.23 6.27 10.57
N GLU A 74 -2.26 5.52 10.20
CA GLU A 74 -2.14 4.17 9.66
C GLU A 74 -2.24 4.20 8.14
N ASP A 75 -1.27 3.61 7.47
CA ASP A 75 -1.33 3.36 6.04
C ASP A 75 -1.93 1.97 5.73
N PRO A 76 -2.24 1.65 4.46
CA PRO A 76 -2.83 0.36 4.09
C PRO A 76 -2.05 -0.86 4.60
N LEU A 77 -0.72 -0.82 4.61
CA LEU A 77 0.08 -1.94 5.07
C LEU A 77 -0.08 -2.14 6.58
N MET A 78 -0.04 -1.07 7.37
CA MET A 78 -0.25 -1.15 8.82
C MET A 78 -1.63 -1.74 9.15
N LEU A 79 -2.67 -1.33 8.41
CA LEU A 79 -4.03 -1.86 8.56
C LEU A 79 -4.10 -3.36 8.24
N ALA A 80 -3.49 -3.79 7.13
CA ALA A 80 -3.44 -5.20 6.75
C ALA A 80 -2.70 -6.06 7.79
N VAL A 81 -1.58 -5.55 8.32
CA VAL A 81 -0.81 -6.24 9.37
C VAL A 81 -1.60 -6.35 10.67
N LYS A 82 -2.26 -5.28 11.12
CA LYS A 82 -3.10 -5.30 12.32
C LYS A 82 -4.27 -6.26 12.19
N GLY A 83 -4.82 -6.41 10.98
CA GLY A 83 -5.86 -7.38 10.65
C GLY A 83 -5.36 -8.82 10.46
N GLY A 84 -4.04 -9.05 10.39
CA GLY A 84 -3.46 -10.37 10.10
C GLY A 84 -3.68 -10.84 8.66
N HIS A 85 -3.94 -9.92 7.73
CA HIS A 85 -4.32 -10.23 6.35
C HIS A 85 -3.10 -10.54 5.48
N VAL A 86 -2.55 -11.74 5.64
CA VAL A 86 -1.28 -12.19 5.01
C VAL A 86 -1.24 -11.93 3.51
N SER A 87 -2.29 -12.29 2.78
CA SER A 87 -2.32 -12.14 1.32
C SER A 87 -2.31 -10.67 0.87
N VAL A 88 -2.97 -9.79 1.62
CA VAL A 88 -2.96 -8.35 1.39
C VAL A 88 -1.58 -7.76 1.70
N VAL A 89 -0.95 -8.22 2.78
CA VAL A 89 0.44 -7.84 3.13
C VAL A 89 1.37 -8.15 1.96
N ASP A 90 1.33 -9.38 1.43
CA ASP A 90 2.18 -9.77 0.30
C ASP A 90 1.95 -8.88 -0.94
N ALA A 91 0.70 -8.55 -1.24
CA ALA A 91 0.35 -7.66 -2.35
C ALA A 91 0.89 -6.22 -2.16
N LEU A 92 0.79 -5.67 -0.96
CA LEU A 92 1.24 -4.30 -0.65
C LEU A 92 2.78 -4.23 -0.57
N VAL A 93 3.42 -5.21 0.05
CA VAL A 93 4.89 -5.31 0.19
C VAL A 93 5.58 -5.41 -1.17
N ALA A 94 4.95 -6.08 -2.14
CA ALA A 94 5.44 -6.16 -3.52
C ALA A 94 5.41 -4.81 -4.27
N ASN A 95 4.66 -3.81 -3.79
CA ASN A 95 4.56 -2.53 -4.46
C ASN A 95 5.87 -1.72 -4.35
N PRO A 96 6.52 -1.32 -5.46
CA PRO A 96 7.81 -0.64 -5.42
C PRO A 96 7.74 0.79 -4.88
N ARG A 97 6.54 1.40 -4.81
CA ARG A 97 6.35 2.75 -4.28
C ARG A 97 6.16 2.79 -2.77
N LEU A 98 6.07 1.63 -2.12
CA LEU A 98 5.94 1.53 -0.68
C LEU A 98 7.21 2.04 0.02
N LYS A 99 7.03 2.92 1.00
CA LYS A 99 8.13 3.58 1.72
C LYS A 99 8.69 2.71 2.83
N TYR A 100 9.99 2.85 3.08
CA TYR A 100 10.69 2.17 4.17
C TYR A 100 10.07 2.42 5.55
N PHE A 101 9.55 3.64 5.80
CA PHE A 101 8.86 3.95 7.05
C PHE A 101 7.65 3.03 7.29
N SER A 102 6.84 2.81 6.26
CA SER A 102 5.67 1.93 6.31
C SER A 102 6.08 0.49 6.63
N LEU A 103 7.09 -0.03 5.92
CA LEU A 103 7.66 -1.36 6.15
C LEU A 103 8.14 -1.51 7.60
N LYS A 104 8.98 -0.59 8.07
CA LYS A 104 9.53 -0.64 9.43
C LYS A 104 8.42 -0.60 10.49
N ARG A 105 7.49 0.33 10.37
CA ARG A 105 6.40 0.46 11.35
C ARG A 105 5.48 -0.76 11.35
N SER A 106 5.22 -1.33 10.18
CA SER A 106 4.42 -2.54 10.04
C SER A 106 5.14 -3.78 10.60
N LEU A 107 6.46 -3.88 10.44
CA LEU A 107 7.27 -4.92 11.08
C LEU A 107 7.17 -4.85 12.62
N ASP A 108 7.25 -3.65 13.19
CA ASP A 108 7.13 -3.42 14.64
C ASP A 108 5.73 -3.83 15.18
N LEU A 109 4.69 -3.73 14.34
CA LEU A 109 3.31 -4.08 14.68
C LEU A 109 3.00 -5.58 14.50
N ALA A 110 3.74 -6.26 13.63
CA ALA A 110 3.47 -7.64 13.24
C ALA A 110 3.76 -8.61 14.39
N ARG A 111 2.73 -9.37 14.79
CA ARG A 111 2.86 -10.50 15.74
C ARG A 111 3.01 -11.85 15.04
N ASP A 112 2.59 -11.92 13.79
CA ASP A 112 2.65 -13.12 12.96
C ASP A 112 4.04 -13.25 12.32
N HIS A 113 4.67 -14.42 12.48
CA HIS A 113 6.02 -14.67 11.99
C HIS A 113 6.11 -14.69 10.45
N TYR A 114 5.04 -15.10 9.76
CA TYR A 114 5.01 -15.04 8.30
C TYR A 114 4.99 -13.58 7.82
N ILE A 115 4.15 -12.74 8.42
CA ILE A 115 4.10 -11.30 8.11
C ILE A 115 5.45 -10.63 8.39
N GLN A 116 6.06 -10.93 9.54
CA GLN A 116 7.40 -10.41 9.88
C GLN A 116 8.43 -10.81 8.82
N ARG A 117 8.41 -12.07 8.38
CA ARG A 117 9.32 -12.56 7.33
C ARG A 117 9.08 -11.87 6.00
N ALA A 118 7.83 -11.73 5.55
CA ALA A 118 7.50 -11.10 4.28
C ALA A 118 8.03 -9.64 4.22
N ILE A 119 7.77 -8.87 5.28
CA ILE A 119 8.24 -7.48 5.40
C ILE A 119 9.77 -7.42 5.54
N GLY A 120 10.35 -8.28 6.36
CA GLY A 120 11.80 -8.35 6.58
C GLY A 120 12.57 -8.64 5.29
N SER A 121 12.16 -9.67 4.53
CA SER A 121 12.77 -10.02 3.25
C SER A 121 12.69 -8.88 2.23
N ARG A 122 11.58 -8.12 2.21
CA ARG A 122 11.45 -6.93 1.37
C ARG A 122 12.44 -5.82 1.74
N MET A 123 12.64 -5.58 3.03
CA MET A 123 13.56 -4.55 3.55
C MET A 123 15.03 -4.93 3.27
N GLU A 124 15.39 -6.19 3.46
CA GLU A 124 16.72 -6.72 3.13
C GLU A 124 17.05 -6.55 1.65
N ALA A 125 16.08 -6.88 0.77
CA ALA A 125 16.24 -6.72 -0.67
C ALA A 125 16.54 -5.25 -1.07
N ASP A 126 15.90 -4.26 -0.42
CA ASP A 126 16.20 -2.85 -0.68
C ASP A 126 17.59 -2.44 -0.21
N ASN A 127 18.00 -2.90 0.97
CA ASN A 127 19.33 -2.61 1.49
C ASN A 127 20.44 -3.20 0.58
N THR A 128 20.25 -4.42 0.09
CA THR A 128 21.17 -5.05 -0.86
C THR A 128 21.23 -4.27 -2.18
N ARG A 129 20.09 -3.87 -2.74
CA ARG A 129 20.03 -3.03 -3.96
C ARG A 129 20.78 -1.71 -3.79
N GLN A 130 20.55 -1.01 -2.68
CA GLN A 130 21.24 0.26 -2.40
C GLN A 130 22.76 0.08 -2.24
N THR A 131 23.18 -0.99 -1.57
CA THR A 131 24.60 -1.31 -1.39
C THR A 131 25.30 -1.59 -2.73
N LEU A 132 24.65 -2.35 -3.63
CA LEU A 132 25.16 -2.64 -4.97
C LEU A 132 25.27 -1.37 -5.82
N LEU A 133 24.27 -0.49 -5.78
CA LEU A 133 24.28 0.79 -6.50
C LEU A 133 25.45 1.68 -6.05
N ARG A 134 25.69 1.80 -4.74
CA ARG A 134 26.82 2.57 -4.19
C ARG A 134 28.18 2.01 -4.62
N ARG A 135 28.34 0.69 -4.66
CA ARG A 135 29.57 0.02 -5.13
C ARG A 135 29.82 0.26 -6.62
N SER A 136 28.77 0.22 -7.45
CA SER A 136 28.86 0.52 -8.89
C SER A 136 29.27 1.97 -9.16
N GLN A 137 28.69 2.93 -8.44
CA GLN A 137 29.04 4.34 -8.56
C GLN A 137 30.50 4.61 -8.17
N ARG A 138 31.01 4.03 -7.08
CA ARG A 138 32.43 4.20 -6.69
C ARG A 138 33.42 3.70 -7.75
N ARG A 139 33.11 2.61 -8.45
CA ARG A 139 33.95 2.08 -9.54
C ARG A 139 34.00 2.99 -10.77
N LYS A 140 32.95 3.77 -11.03
CA LYS A 140 32.91 4.73 -12.15
C LYS A 140 33.70 6.02 -11.90
N ILE A 141 33.97 6.36 -10.63
CA ILE A 141 34.61 7.63 -10.26
C ILE A 141 36.13 7.47 -10.07
N GLY A 142 36.62 6.26 -9.78
CA GLY A 142 38.05 5.99 -9.56
C GLY A 142 38.87 5.60 -10.80
N GLY A 143 38.39 5.92 -12.01
CA GLY A 143 39.01 5.55 -13.29
C GLY A 143 39.43 6.73 -14.17
N LEU A 144 39.64 7.92 -13.59
CA LEU A 144 40.17 9.12 -14.25
C LEU A 144 41.53 9.48 -13.67
#